data_AF-A0AAV9E2U3-F1
#
_entry.id   AF-A0AAV9E2U3-F1
#
_cell.length_a   1.000
_cell.length_b   1.000
_cell.length_c   1.000
_cell.angle_alpha   90.00
_cell.angle_beta   90.00
_cell.angle_gamma   90.00
#
_symmetry.space_group_name_H-M   'P 1'
#
loop_
_entity.id
_entity.type
_entity.pdbx_description
1 polymer ?
#
loop_
_entity_poly.entity_id
_entity_poly.type
_entity_poly.pdbx_seq_one_letter_code
_entity_poly.pdbx_strand_id
1 'polypeptide(L)'
;MDAGSSTAEALCRGDQIQPFDPQRPLSRLLQGLPPKSWRPISKKPRIGELNEAVDHLTEAIMLNPSSAILYATRAHAFVKMNKPNAAIRDADEAVEEAANDLHIASKLDYDDEIYSILKKVEPNAHKLKEHQRKYERLRKERELRKAERLRQRRRAEAKDPGPQDPDSLAALKDDLFSDLE
;
A
#
# COMPACT_ATOMS: atom_id res chain seq x y z
N MET A 1 -47.65 33.16 -54.41
CA MET A 1 -47.30 34.25 -53.49
C MET A 1 -46.51 33.62 -52.37
N ASP A 2 -45.20 33.80 -52.45
CA ASP A 2 -44.20 33.42 -51.46
C ASP A 2 -44.36 34.21 -50.15
N ALA A 3 -43.59 33.74 -49.16
CA ALA A 3 -43.22 34.33 -47.86
C ALA A 3 -43.88 33.59 -46.67
N GLY A 4 -43.15 33.06 -45.70
CA GLY A 4 -41.71 33.11 -45.47
C GLY A 4 -41.38 32.26 -44.25
N SER A 5 -40.20 31.66 -44.30
CA SER A 5 -39.50 31.06 -43.17
C SER A 5 -39.45 32.02 -41.98
N SER A 6 -39.81 31.59 -40.76
CA SER A 6 -39.26 32.19 -39.54
C SER A 6 -39.46 31.30 -38.32
N THR A 7 -38.36 31.16 -37.57
CA THR A 7 -38.22 30.73 -36.17
C THR A 7 -38.44 29.26 -35.82
N ALA A 8 -37.52 28.43 -36.32
CA ALA A 8 -36.89 27.41 -35.47
C ALA A 8 -36.08 28.12 -34.35
N GLU A 9 -36.73 28.52 -33.26
CA GLU A 9 -36.07 29.11 -32.10
C GLU A 9 -36.92 28.90 -30.84
N ALA A 10 -36.79 27.72 -30.22
CA ALA A 10 -37.32 27.46 -28.88
C ALA A 10 -36.44 26.50 -28.05
N LEU A 11 -35.14 26.42 -28.38
CA LEU A 11 -34.12 25.76 -27.57
C LEU A 11 -33.28 26.84 -26.90
N CYS A 12 -33.79 27.38 -25.79
CA CYS A 12 -33.03 28.10 -24.75
C CYS A 12 -34.01 28.63 -23.69
N ARG A 13 -34.73 27.74 -22.99
CA ARG A 13 -35.13 28.09 -21.62
C ARG A 13 -33.92 27.81 -20.76
N GLY A 14 -33.19 28.87 -20.46
CA GLY A 14 -32.04 28.81 -19.57
C GLY A 14 -32.44 28.13 -18.26
N ASP A 15 -31.83 26.97 -18.01
CA ASP A 15 -31.77 26.39 -16.69
C ASP A 15 -31.03 27.39 -15.80
N GLN A 16 -31.79 28.22 -15.07
CA GLN A 16 -31.26 28.93 -13.93
C GLN A 16 -30.68 27.87 -12.99
N ILE A 17 -29.36 27.77 -12.93
CA ILE A 17 -28.67 27.05 -11.87
C ILE A 17 -29.11 27.71 -10.57
N GLN A 18 -30.03 27.06 -9.87
CA GLN A 18 -30.54 27.55 -8.59
C GLN A 18 -29.37 27.55 -7.59
N PRO A 19 -29.20 28.61 -6.77
CA PRO A 19 -28.16 28.64 -5.76
C PRO A 19 -28.33 27.47 -4.79
N PHE A 20 -27.20 26.87 -4.39
CA PHE A 20 -27.19 25.75 -3.45
C PHE A 20 -27.78 26.19 -2.11
N ASP A 21 -28.97 25.67 -1.80
CA ASP A 21 -29.66 25.90 -0.53
C ASP A 21 -29.31 24.76 0.44
N PRO A 22 -28.43 25.01 1.44
CA PRO A 22 -27.97 23.99 2.38
C PRO A 22 -29.06 23.53 3.37
N GLN A 23 -30.21 24.21 3.42
CA GLN A 23 -31.33 23.88 4.30
C GLN A 23 -32.42 23.07 3.59
N ARG A 24 -32.33 22.88 2.27
CA ARG A 24 -33.34 22.12 1.53
C ARG A 24 -33.25 20.64 1.92
N PRO A 25 -34.28 20.06 2.57
CA PRO A 25 -34.20 18.69 3.03
C PRO A 25 -34.10 17.76 1.80
N LEU A 26 -33.04 16.95 1.76
CA LEU A 26 -32.75 15.99 0.67
C LEU A 26 -33.91 15.00 0.41
N SER A 27 -34.87 14.90 1.33
CA SER A 27 -36.07 14.08 1.21
C SER A 27 -36.90 14.36 -0.04
N ARG A 28 -36.88 15.58 -0.58
CA ARG A 28 -37.71 15.96 -1.73
C ARG A 28 -37.11 15.59 -3.09
N LEU A 29 -35.79 15.53 -3.20
CA LEU A 29 -35.08 15.06 -4.41
C LEU A 29 -35.01 13.54 -4.50
N LEU A 30 -35.42 12.85 -3.43
CA LEU A 30 -35.25 11.41 -3.26
C LEU A 30 -36.56 10.61 -3.22
N GLN A 31 -37.62 11.10 -3.84
CA GLN A 31 -38.89 10.35 -3.92
C GLN A 31 -38.84 9.15 -4.89
N GLY A 32 -37.71 8.89 -5.55
CA GLY A 32 -37.56 7.79 -6.51
C GLY A 32 -36.55 6.70 -6.14
N LEU A 33 -35.76 6.87 -5.08
CA LEU A 33 -34.74 5.89 -4.70
C LEU A 33 -35.01 5.37 -3.29
N PRO A 34 -35.22 4.05 -3.09
CA PRO A 34 -35.54 3.50 -1.79
C PRO A 34 -34.35 3.67 -0.84
N PRO A 35 -34.56 4.18 0.40
CA PRO A 35 -33.49 4.39 1.38
C PRO A 35 -32.81 3.08 1.84
N LYS A 36 -33.27 1.90 1.39
CA LYS A 36 -32.69 0.59 1.71
C LYS A 36 -31.31 0.35 1.07
N SER A 37 -30.97 1.06 -0.02
CA SER A 37 -29.63 1.00 -0.63
C SER A 37 -28.67 2.05 -0.06
N TRP A 38 -29.16 2.98 0.74
CA TRP A 38 -28.36 4.04 1.36
C TRP A 38 -27.67 3.45 2.58
N ARG A 39 -26.43 2.97 2.40
CA ARG A 39 -25.58 2.68 3.56
C ARG A 39 -25.25 4.01 4.25
N PRO A 40 -25.53 4.15 5.56
CA PRO A 40 -25.20 5.39 6.27
C PRO A 40 -23.70 5.65 6.19
N ILE A 41 -23.31 6.86 5.78
CA ILE A 41 -21.91 7.31 5.79
C ILE A 41 -21.30 7.23 7.20
N SER A 42 -22.14 7.27 8.25
CA SER A 42 -21.71 7.15 9.66
C SER A 42 -21.64 5.71 10.20
N LYS A 43 -22.01 4.69 9.42
CA LYS A 43 -21.96 3.31 9.93
C LYS A 43 -20.50 2.87 10.03
N LYS A 44 -20.04 2.64 11.27
CA LYS A 44 -18.70 2.08 11.52
C LYS A 44 -18.56 0.75 10.75
N PRO A 45 -17.55 0.61 9.87
CA PRO A 45 -17.39 -0.60 9.08
C PRO A 45 -17.11 -1.79 10.02
N ARG A 46 -17.70 -2.94 9.71
CA ARG A 46 -17.45 -4.17 10.46
C ARG A 46 -16.05 -4.70 10.12
N ILE A 47 -15.42 -5.42 11.05
CA ILE A 47 -14.07 -5.97 10.85
C ILE A 47 -14.00 -6.87 9.60
N GLY A 48 -15.06 -7.65 9.32
CA GLY A 48 -15.13 -8.46 8.09
C GLY A 48 -15.16 -7.63 6.80
N GLU A 49 -15.96 -6.57 6.77
CA GLU A 49 -16.05 -5.64 5.61
C GLU A 49 -14.71 -4.90 5.39
N LEU A 50 -13.95 -4.67 6.46
CA LEU A 50 -12.60 -4.09 6.35
C LEU A 50 -11.61 -5.07 5.72
N ASN A 51 -11.70 -6.38 6.01
CA ASN A 51 -10.79 -7.38 5.44
C ASN A 51 -11.01 -7.51 3.94
N GLU A 52 -12.28 -7.60 3.50
CA GLU A 52 -12.65 -7.57 2.09
C GLU A 52 -12.14 -6.29 1.40
N ALA A 53 -12.22 -5.14 2.07
CA ALA A 53 -11.67 -3.90 1.55
C ALA A 53 -10.14 -3.97 1.37
N VAL A 54 -9.41 -4.59 2.30
CA VAL A 54 -7.96 -4.78 2.18
C VAL A 54 -7.62 -5.72 1.02
N ASP A 55 -8.41 -6.78 0.81
CA ASP A 55 -8.19 -7.72 -0.28
C ASP A 55 -8.38 -7.05 -1.65
N HIS A 56 -9.48 -6.31 -1.82
CA HIS A 56 -9.72 -5.51 -3.04
C HIS A 56 -8.66 -4.42 -3.25
N LEU A 57 -8.20 -3.77 -2.18
CA LEU A 57 -7.12 -2.79 -2.28
C LEU A 57 -5.80 -3.45 -2.66
N THR A 58 -5.56 -4.69 -2.24
CA THR A 58 -4.37 -5.45 -2.61
C THR A 58 -4.41 -5.84 -4.09
N GLU A 59 -5.56 -6.28 -4.60
CA GLU A 59 -5.77 -6.51 -6.03
C GLU A 59 -5.56 -5.21 -6.84
N ALA A 60 -6.10 -4.09 -6.36
CA ALA A 60 -5.91 -2.78 -7.01
C ALA A 60 -4.44 -2.35 -7.05
N ILE A 61 -3.68 -2.61 -5.97
CA ILE A 61 -2.23 -2.33 -5.91
C ILE A 61 -1.46 -3.22 -6.90
N MET A 62 -1.86 -4.48 -7.06
CA MET A 62 -1.25 -5.36 -8.06
C MET A 62 -1.45 -4.85 -9.49
N LEU A 63 -2.57 -4.18 -9.76
CA LEU A 63 -2.83 -3.55 -11.05
C LEU A 63 -2.06 -2.24 -11.22
N ASN A 64 -2.00 -1.41 -10.17
CA ASN A 64 -1.36 -0.10 -10.18
C ASN A 64 -0.43 0.07 -8.97
N PRO A 65 0.83 -0.40 -9.05
CA PRO A 65 1.74 -0.40 -7.91
C PRO A 65 2.26 0.99 -7.53
N SER A 66 2.13 1.99 -8.40
CA SER A 66 2.63 3.36 -8.17
C SER A 66 1.58 4.30 -7.56
N SER A 67 0.41 3.79 -7.15
CA SER A 67 -0.66 4.67 -6.66
C SER A 67 -0.55 4.92 -5.15
N ALA A 68 -0.10 6.12 -4.76
CA ALA A 68 -0.02 6.54 -3.36
C ALA A 68 -1.37 6.49 -2.62
N ILE A 69 -2.47 6.78 -3.32
CA ILE A 69 -3.83 6.80 -2.77
C ILE A 69 -4.27 5.39 -2.33
N LEU A 70 -3.91 4.36 -3.09
CA LEU A 70 -4.27 2.97 -2.75
C LEU A 70 -3.57 2.52 -1.46
N TYR A 71 -2.27 2.82 -1.32
CA TYR A 71 -1.53 2.53 -0.09
C TYR A 71 -2.06 3.30 1.11
N ALA A 72 -2.35 4.60 0.96
CA ALA A 72 -2.92 5.41 2.04
C ALA A 72 -4.29 4.89 2.49
N THR A 73 -5.13 4.46 1.55
CA THR A 73 -6.45 3.91 1.83
C THR A 73 -6.36 2.55 2.54
N ARG A 74 -5.41 1.69 2.14
CA ARG A 74 -5.13 0.41 2.80
C ARG A 74 -4.54 0.59 4.20
N ALA A 75 -3.64 1.56 4.38
CA ALA A 75 -3.13 1.95 5.70
C ALA A 75 -4.27 2.36 6.64
N HIS A 76 -5.21 3.17 6.17
CA HIS A 76 -6.36 3.58 6.95
C HIS A 76 -7.28 2.41 7.33
N ALA A 77 -7.45 1.41 6.45
CA ALA A 77 -8.15 0.17 6.77
C ALA A 77 -7.42 -0.60 7.89
N PHE A 78 -6.09 -0.71 7.82
CA PHE A 78 -5.30 -1.36 8.87
C PHE A 78 -5.33 -0.65 10.22
N VAL A 79 -5.38 0.69 10.24
CA VAL A 79 -5.59 1.46 11.48
C VAL A 79 -6.93 1.08 12.13
N LYS A 80 -8.00 0.98 11.34
CA LYS A 80 -9.33 0.58 11.84
C LYS A 80 -9.38 -0.87 12.31
N MET A 81 -8.53 -1.74 11.77
CA MET A 81 -8.37 -3.13 12.20
C MET A 81 -7.45 -3.30 13.43
N ASN A 82 -6.90 -2.22 14.00
CA ASN A 82 -5.92 -2.29 15.09
C ASN A 82 -4.62 -3.03 14.70
N LYS A 83 -4.18 -2.90 13.45
CA LYS A 83 -2.92 -3.44 12.92
C LYS A 83 -1.92 -2.32 12.60
N PRO A 84 -1.35 -1.64 13.62
CA PRO A 84 -0.53 -0.44 13.40
C PRO A 84 0.75 -0.71 12.61
N ASN A 85 1.40 -1.86 12.81
CA ASN A 85 2.65 -2.18 12.09
C ASN A 85 2.45 -2.33 10.58
N ALA A 86 1.31 -2.90 10.16
CA ALA A 86 0.97 -3.02 8.74
C ALA A 86 0.57 -1.64 8.17
N ALA A 87 -0.18 -0.85 8.95
CA ALA A 87 -0.55 0.51 8.56
C ALA A 87 0.66 1.43 8.34
N ILE A 88 1.67 1.36 9.22
CA ILE A 88 2.90 2.15 9.09
C ILE A 88 3.62 1.81 7.80
N ARG A 89 3.75 0.52 7.45
CA ARG A 89 4.41 0.10 6.20
C ARG A 89 3.71 0.66 4.96
N ASP A 90 2.39 0.61 4.92
CA ASP A 90 1.63 1.16 3.80
C ASP A 90 1.67 2.70 3.78
N ALA A 91 1.71 3.34 4.95
CA ALA A 91 1.86 4.79 5.03
C ALA A 91 3.24 5.25 4.56
N ASP A 92 4.29 4.48 4.86
CA ASP A 92 5.65 4.72 4.40
C ASP A 92 5.72 4.64 2.86
N GLU A 93 5.16 3.57 2.27
CA GLU A 93 5.09 3.41 0.81
C GLU A 93 4.26 4.53 0.15
N ALA A 94 3.13 4.90 0.75
CA ALA A 94 2.29 5.99 0.24
C ALA A 94 3.04 7.34 0.19
N VAL A 95 3.89 7.62 1.18
CA VAL A 95 4.67 8.85 1.22
C VAL A 95 5.77 8.86 0.15
N GLU A 96 6.40 7.72 -0.12
CA GLU A 96 7.39 7.60 -1.19
C GLU A 96 6.77 7.78 -2.57
N GLU A 97 5.66 7.07 -2.86
CA GLU A 97 4.97 7.20 -4.15
C GLU A 97 4.37 8.60 -4.34
N ALA A 98 3.82 9.22 -3.30
CA ALA A 98 3.33 10.59 -3.39
C ALA A 98 4.44 11.59 -3.73
N ALA A 99 5.64 11.41 -3.16
CA ALA A 99 6.79 12.24 -3.49
C ALA A 99 7.21 12.06 -4.96
N ASN A 100 7.20 10.83 -5.46
CA ASN A 100 7.49 10.52 -6.86
C ASN A 100 6.46 11.15 -7.81
N ASP A 101 5.17 10.98 -7.53
CA ASP A 101 4.06 11.54 -8.30
C ASP A 101 4.16 13.08 -8.36
N LEU A 102 4.38 13.74 -7.22
CA LEU A 102 4.56 15.20 -7.16
C LEU A 102 5.80 15.68 -7.92
N HIS A 103 6.89 14.91 -7.87
CA HIS A 103 8.11 15.24 -8.60
C HIS A 103 7.93 15.10 -10.12
N ILE A 104 7.14 14.12 -10.57
CA ILE A 104 6.76 13.99 -11.99
C ILE A 104 5.84 15.14 -12.39
N ALA A 105 4.81 15.44 -11.60
CA ALA A 105 3.89 16.55 -11.86
C ALA A 105 4.62 17.89 -11.94
N SER A 106 5.54 18.17 -11.02
CA SER A 106 6.36 19.39 -11.00
C SER A 106 7.23 19.57 -12.25
N LYS A 107 7.60 18.48 -12.94
CA LYS A 107 8.36 18.57 -14.20
C LYS A 107 7.47 18.91 -15.39
N LEU A 108 6.19 18.58 -15.32
CA LEU A 108 5.22 18.75 -16.39
C LEU A 108 4.58 20.14 -16.31
N ASP A 109 3.99 20.44 -15.16
CA ASP A 109 3.23 21.65 -14.92
C ASP A 109 3.85 22.32 -13.69
N TYR A 110 4.70 23.32 -13.91
CA TYR A 110 5.29 24.11 -12.81
C TYR A 110 4.18 24.95 -12.15
N ASP A 111 3.50 24.38 -11.16
CA ASP A 111 2.44 25.03 -10.37
C ASP A 111 2.95 25.34 -8.94
N ASP A 112 2.59 26.52 -8.43
CA ASP A 112 2.90 26.98 -7.07
C ASP A 112 2.30 26.05 -6.00
N GLU A 113 1.14 25.45 -6.29
CA GLU A 113 0.49 24.47 -5.40
C GLU A 113 1.33 23.19 -5.26
N ILE A 114 1.87 22.68 -6.38
CA ILE A 114 2.72 21.48 -6.39
C ILE A 114 3.97 21.71 -5.55
N TYR A 115 4.61 22.88 -5.66
CA TYR A 115 5.79 23.22 -4.86
C TYR A 115 5.48 23.27 -3.35
N SER A 116 4.33 23.83 -2.97
CA SER A 116 3.88 23.89 -1.57
C SER A 116 3.67 22.50 -0.95
N ILE A 117 3.13 21.56 -1.72
CA ILE A 117 2.95 20.18 -1.29
C ILE A 117 4.30 19.45 -1.24
N LEU A 118 5.13 19.59 -2.27
CA LEU A 118 6.45 18.96 -2.36
C LEU A 118 7.33 19.33 -1.15
N LYS A 119 7.35 20.61 -0.77
CA LYS A 119 8.07 21.12 0.40
C LYS A 119 7.70 20.42 1.71
N LYS A 120 6.47 19.90 1.84
CA LYS A 120 6.00 19.17 3.03
C LYS A 120 6.33 17.67 2.96
N VAL A 121 6.27 17.07 1.78
CA VAL A 121 6.43 15.63 1.59
C VAL A 121 7.92 15.23 1.51
N GLU A 122 8.75 16.00 0.83
CA GLU A 122 10.20 15.73 0.65
C GLU A 122 10.97 15.47 1.95
N PRO A 123 10.89 16.31 2.99
CA PRO A 123 11.67 16.07 4.21
C PRO A 123 11.23 14.80 4.95
N ASN A 124 9.96 14.41 4.81
CA ASN A 124 9.44 13.19 5.41
C ASN A 124 9.91 11.95 4.64
N ALA A 125 9.78 11.99 3.30
CA ALA A 125 10.31 10.94 2.43
C ALA A 125 11.82 10.74 2.61
N HIS A 126 12.59 11.84 2.73
CA HIS A 126 14.03 11.76 2.99
C HIS A 126 14.36 11.08 4.32
N LYS A 127 13.70 11.48 5.41
CA LYS A 127 13.90 10.86 6.74
C LYS A 127 13.56 9.38 6.74
N LEU A 128 12.48 9.01 6.05
CA LEU A 128 12.06 7.62 5.90
C LEU A 128 13.15 6.80 5.18
N LYS A 129 13.65 7.31 4.06
CA LYS A 129 14.73 6.68 3.28
C LYS A 129 16.04 6.54 4.09
N GLU A 130 16.40 7.55 4.88
CA GLU A 130 17.57 7.48 5.76
C GLU A 130 17.42 6.42 6.85
N HIS A 131 16.23 6.34 7.44
CA HIS A 131 15.90 5.33 8.44
C HIS A 131 15.99 3.93 7.84
N GLN A 132 15.37 3.69 6.68
CA GLN A 132 15.48 2.41 5.96
C GLN A 132 16.94 2.01 5.72
N ARG A 133 17.76 2.92 5.17
CA ARG A 133 19.21 2.70 4.96
C ARG A 133 19.95 2.37 6.25
N LYS A 134 19.58 2.99 7.38
CA LYS A 134 20.16 2.69 8.69
C LYS A 134 19.77 1.30 9.17
N TYR A 135 18.49 0.94 9.07
CA TYR A 135 17.98 -0.36 9.52
C TYR A 135 18.49 -1.52 8.64
N GLU A 136 18.62 -1.31 7.33
CA GLU A 136 19.23 -2.28 6.43
C GLU A 136 20.70 -2.54 6.77
N ARG A 137 21.49 -1.48 7.01
CA ARG A 137 22.89 -1.62 7.44
C ARG A 137 23.00 -2.43 8.72
N LEU A 138 22.19 -2.07 9.73
CA LEU A 138 22.18 -2.76 11.02
C LEU A 138 21.73 -4.22 10.89
N ARG A 139 20.75 -4.51 10.02
CA ARG A 139 20.29 -5.87 9.74
C ARG A 139 21.39 -6.71 9.08
N LYS A 140 22.05 -6.18 8.04
CA LYS A 140 23.17 -6.84 7.36
C LYS A 140 24.34 -7.10 8.31
N GLU A 141 24.67 -6.14 9.16
CA GLU A 141 25.72 -6.30 10.18
C GLU A 141 25.40 -7.44 11.16
N ARG A 142 24.15 -7.52 11.64
CA ARG A 142 23.70 -8.61 12.52
C ARG A 142 23.77 -9.98 11.83
N GLU A 143 23.41 -10.05 10.55
CA GLU A 143 23.50 -11.28 9.74
C GLU A 143 24.95 -11.70 9.53
N LEU A 144 25.84 -10.77 9.19
CA LEU A 144 27.28 -11.01 9.06
C LEU A 144 27.89 -11.48 10.37
N ARG A 145 27.56 -10.84 11.49
CA ARG A 145 28.05 -11.22 12.82
C ARG A 145 27.58 -12.63 13.23
N LYS A 146 26.34 -13.01 12.88
CA LYS A 146 25.84 -14.38 13.07
C LYS A 146 26.56 -15.38 12.17
N ALA A 147 26.77 -15.04 10.91
CA ALA A 147 27.48 -15.89 9.95
C ALA A 147 28.96 -16.09 10.34
N GLU A 148 29.62 -15.05 10.85
CA GLU A 148 30.99 -15.12 11.34
C GLU A 148 31.10 -16.05 12.56
N ARG A 149 30.19 -15.92 13.53
CA ARG A 149 30.12 -16.84 14.68
C ARG A 149 29.92 -18.28 14.24
N LEU A 150 29.06 -18.53 13.25
CA LEU A 150 28.85 -19.87 12.70
C LEU A 150 30.11 -20.39 12.01
N ARG A 151 30.83 -19.56 11.26
CA ARG A 151 32.12 -19.91 10.63
C ARG A 151 33.18 -20.23 11.69
N GLN A 152 33.26 -19.45 12.77
CA GLN A 152 34.18 -19.69 13.88
C GLN A 152 33.85 -21.01 14.59
N ARG A 153 32.57 -21.29 14.86
CA ARG A 153 32.12 -22.58 15.41
C ARG A 153 32.53 -23.75 14.53
N ARG A 154 32.27 -23.68 13.21
CA ARG A 154 32.69 -24.72 12.25
C ARG A 154 34.20 -24.90 12.21
N ARG A 155 34.98 -23.82 12.30
CA ARG A 155 36.45 -23.88 12.37
C ARG A 155 36.94 -24.53 13.66
N ALA A 156 36.29 -24.26 14.78
CA ALA A 156 36.62 -24.87 16.07
C ALA A 156 36.31 -26.37 16.06
N GLU A 157 35.12 -26.75 15.57
CA GLU A 157 34.69 -28.15 15.40
C GLU A 157 35.55 -28.93 14.41
N ALA A 158 36.04 -28.30 13.34
CA ALA A 158 36.99 -28.93 12.42
C ALA A 158 38.40 -29.11 13.03
N LYS A 159 38.76 -28.30 14.03
CA LYS A 159 40.07 -28.35 14.68
C LYS A 159 40.09 -29.34 15.85
N ASP A 160 38.95 -29.53 16.49
CA ASP A 160 38.70 -30.52 17.53
C ASP A 160 37.41 -31.27 17.17
N PRO A 161 37.45 -32.20 16.20
CA PRO A 161 36.32 -33.06 15.92
C PRO A 161 36.12 -33.87 17.20
N GLY A 162 35.01 -33.63 17.91
CA GLY A 162 34.69 -34.32 19.15
C GLY A 162 34.80 -35.85 19.02
N PRO A 163 34.72 -36.61 20.12
CA PRO A 163 34.94 -38.05 20.13
C PRO A 163 34.17 -38.70 18.97
N GLN A 164 34.89 -39.24 17.98
CA GLN A 164 34.27 -40.05 16.96
C GLN A 164 33.85 -41.34 17.66
N ASP A 165 32.58 -41.45 18.03
CA ASP A 165 32.02 -42.71 18.49
C ASP A 165 32.22 -43.73 17.34
N PRO A 166 33.05 -44.78 17.53
CA PRO A 166 33.47 -45.68 16.45
C PRO A 166 32.29 -46.42 15.80
N ASP A 167 31.13 -46.46 16.47
CA ASP A 167 29.89 -47.07 15.97
C ASP A 167 29.23 -46.26 14.83
N SER A 168 29.49 -44.95 14.75
CA SER A 168 28.95 -44.07 13.70
C SER A 168 29.51 -44.38 12.29
N LEU A 169 30.74 -44.89 12.24
CA LEU A 169 31.45 -45.25 11.00
C LEU A 169 31.11 -46.65 10.50
N ALA A 170 30.55 -47.51 11.37
CA ALA A 170 30.05 -48.83 10.99
C ALA A 170 28.70 -48.71 10.26
N ALA A 171 27.79 -47.86 10.74
CA ALA A 171 26.48 -47.63 10.12
C ALA A 171 26.57 -47.11 8.67
N LEU A 172 27.56 -46.28 8.33
CA LEU A 172 27.76 -45.78 6.96
C LEU A 172 28.43 -46.79 6.01
N LYS A 173 29.08 -47.82 6.54
CA LYS A 173 29.67 -48.90 5.73
C LYS A 173 28.64 -49.98 5.39
N ASP A 174 27.67 -50.21 6.28
CA ASP A 174 26.59 -51.18 6.06
C ASP A 174 25.60 -50.67 4.98
N ASP A 175 25.33 -49.36 4.93
CA ASP A 175 24.48 -48.74 3.90
C ASP A 175 25.13 -48.73 2.51
N LEU A 176 26.46 -48.73 2.40
CA LEU A 176 27.17 -48.74 1.11
C LEU A 176 27.43 -50.15 0.56
N PHE A 177 27.29 -51.19 1.38
CA PHE A 177 27.55 -52.59 1.00
C PHE A 177 26.27 -53.36 0.62
N SER A 178 25.08 -52.78 0.86
CA SER A 178 23.79 -53.41 0.56
C SER A 178 23.29 -53.21 -0.88
N ASP A 179 23.94 -52.35 -1.68
CA ASP A 179 23.55 -52.02 -3.06
C ASP A 179 24.34 -52.82 -4.13
N LEU A 180 25.11 -53.85 -3.74
CA LEU A 180 26.05 -54.55 -4.64
C LEU A 180 25.85 -56.08 -4.72
N GLU A 181 24.65 -56.58 -4.40
CA GLU A 181 24.27 -58.00 -4.55
C GLU A 181 22.97 -58.18 -5.37
#